data_AF-A0A9X1D6P7-F1
#
_entry.id   AF-A0A9X1D6P7-F1
#
_cell.length_a   1.000
_cell.length_b   1.000
_cell.length_c   1.000
_cell.angle_alpha   90.00
_cell.angle_beta   90.00
_cell.angle_gamma   90.00
#
_symmetry.space_group_name_H-M   'P 1'
#
loop_
_entity.id
_entity.type
_entity.pdbx_description
1 polymer ?
#
loop_
_entity_poly.entity_id
_entity_poly.type
_entity_poly.pdbx_seq_one_letter_code
_entity_poly.pdbx_strand_id
1 'polypeptide(L)'
;MVYAPLLGSQADKLRQHGISVVDRVSQLNEMPDVIHAQQTTPCLIAMARFPNVPVVYSCHSSYFTVDAVMPHPQIREVIAVDERCAAKCREVGVAPERLSIVLNAVDLDRFARRGQLPQTPRKALLLTKNRGHLEKVRGACAKADLQLDELGPGTQNFNPAIETVLGDYDIVFATARMALEAAAVGCSVVVCDERGFAGRLTNANLPKWRLMNFGVGILTQPVTRDGLAQAIAQYDATDASAVTDELRLNVGLNDFIESHLDIYRRALSRPSPSPEASTLATAQWVEELAVTSATHRKWKAVAAELGIYDPPEAAISEQVIVEIISRQTDKIAQAETRQSVAIDDKLAKAETKQDRLLRAFDAKLAEGATRQSDMLLAIDSKLAELDKKLTGQKAGLELERRLKQVFVPKFLR
;
A
#
# COMPACT_ATOMS: atom_id res chain seq x y z
N MET A 1 -23.38 -10.38 -21.29
CA MET A 1 -22.21 -10.84 -22.10
C MET A 1 -20.96 -10.09 -21.68
N VAL A 2 -19.78 -10.69 -21.85
CA VAL A 2 -18.47 -10.10 -21.55
C VAL A 2 -17.56 -10.26 -22.76
N TYR A 3 -16.91 -9.18 -23.16
CA TYR A 3 -15.86 -9.19 -24.18
C TYR A 3 -14.52 -8.87 -23.53
N ALA A 4 -13.52 -9.70 -23.77
CA ALA A 4 -12.15 -9.45 -23.35
C ALA A 4 -11.17 -9.96 -24.42
N PRO A 5 -10.26 -9.13 -24.96
CA PRO A 5 -9.33 -9.54 -26.02
C PRO A 5 -8.39 -10.70 -25.61
N LEU A 6 -8.18 -10.87 -24.30
CA LEU A 6 -7.42 -11.96 -23.70
C LEU A 6 -8.28 -12.62 -22.62
N LEU A 7 -8.43 -13.93 -22.72
CA LEU A 7 -9.15 -14.72 -21.73
C LEU A 7 -8.17 -15.42 -20.78
N GLY A 8 -8.61 -15.62 -19.56
CA GLY A 8 -7.90 -16.41 -18.56
C GLY A 8 -8.90 -17.17 -17.69
N SER A 9 -8.42 -17.74 -16.58
CA SER A 9 -9.22 -18.59 -15.70
C SER A 9 -10.52 -17.96 -15.17
N GLN A 10 -10.59 -16.63 -15.10
CA GLN A 10 -11.83 -15.93 -14.72
C GLN A 10 -12.91 -16.02 -15.81
N ALA A 11 -12.55 -16.07 -17.09
CA ALA A 11 -13.50 -16.28 -18.18
C ALA A 11 -14.21 -17.64 -18.02
N ASP A 12 -13.46 -18.68 -17.64
CA ASP A 12 -14.01 -20.01 -17.43
C ASP A 12 -14.98 -20.04 -16.24
N LYS A 13 -14.65 -19.35 -15.14
CA LYS A 13 -15.57 -19.22 -14.00
C LYS A 13 -16.85 -18.49 -14.38
N LEU A 14 -16.77 -17.40 -15.13
CA LEU A 14 -17.95 -16.68 -15.60
C LEU A 14 -18.83 -17.57 -16.49
N ARG A 15 -18.22 -18.34 -17.41
CA ARG A 15 -18.93 -19.31 -18.26
C ARG A 15 -19.62 -20.40 -17.45
N GLN A 16 -19.00 -20.91 -16.40
CA GLN A 16 -19.62 -21.89 -15.48
C GLN A 16 -20.88 -21.33 -14.80
N HIS A 17 -20.98 -20.00 -14.65
CA HIS A 17 -22.17 -19.32 -14.13
C HIS A 17 -23.15 -18.89 -15.25
N GLY A 18 -23.01 -19.44 -16.46
CA GLY A 18 -23.90 -19.15 -17.59
C GLY A 18 -23.66 -17.80 -18.28
N ILE A 19 -22.58 -17.08 -17.92
CA ILE A 19 -22.27 -15.79 -18.53
C ILE A 19 -21.52 -16.03 -19.85
N SER A 20 -22.06 -15.49 -20.94
CA SER A 20 -21.38 -15.51 -22.25
C SER A 20 -20.11 -14.65 -22.20
N VAL A 21 -18.95 -15.28 -22.39
CA VAL A 21 -17.63 -14.62 -22.45
C VAL A 21 -16.95 -14.93 -23.78
N VAL A 22 -16.59 -13.89 -24.53
CA VAL A 22 -16.00 -13.98 -25.86
C VAL A 22 -14.73 -13.14 -25.98
N ASP A 23 -13.83 -13.53 -26.88
CA ASP A 23 -12.58 -12.83 -27.18
C ASP A 23 -12.56 -12.19 -28.57
N ARG A 24 -13.62 -12.41 -29.36
CA ARG A 24 -13.85 -11.76 -30.64
C ARG A 24 -15.10 -10.92 -30.59
N VAL A 25 -14.97 -9.65 -30.96
CA VAL A 25 -16.10 -8.71 -31.05
C VAL A 25 -17.19 -9.20 -32.01
N SER A 26 -16.84 -9.98 -33.04
CA SER A 26 -17.78 -10.58 -33.98
C SER A 26 -18.70 -11.65 -33.35
N GLN A 27 -18.35 -12.16 -32.17
CA GLN A 27 -19.17 -13.11 -31.41
C GLN A 27 -20.16 -12.42 -30.48
N LEU A 28 -20.14 -11.08 -30.40
CA LEU A 28 -21.17 -10.29 -29.72
C LEU A 28 -22.40 -10.20 -30.62
N ASN A 29 -23.34 -11.12 -30.38
CA ASN A 29 -24.54 -11.31 -31.18
C ASN A 29 -25.76 -10.52 -30.67
N GLU A 30 -25.67 -9.96 -29.47
CA GLU A 30 -26.71 -9.14 -28.85
C GLU A 30 -26.24 -7.69 -28.76
N MET A 31 -27.17 -6.75 -28.87
CA MET A 31 -26.89 -5.34 -28.63
C MET A 31 -27.14 -5.04 -27.14
N PRO A 32 -26.14 -4.55 -26.38
CA PRO A 32 -26.35 -4.16 -24.99
C PRO A 32 -27.08 -2.82 -24.88
N ASP A 33 -27.80 -2.62 -23.77
CA ASP A 33 -28.36 -1.31 -23.42
C ASP A 33 -27.29 -0.30 -22.98
N VAL A 34 -26.24 -0.79 -22.32
CA VAL A 34 -25.09 -0.02 -21.82
C VAL A 34 -23.81 -0.84 -21.99
N ILE A 35 -22.73 -0.18 -22.40
CA ILE A 35 -21.38 -0.76 -22.36
C ILE A 35 -20.73 -0.34 -21.03
N HIS A 36 -20.46 -1.28 -20.14
CA HIS A 36 -19.52 -1.05 -19.04
C HIS A 36 -18.10 -1.32 -19.57
N ALA A 37 -17.37 -0.26 -19.86
CA ALA A 37 -16.02 -0.34 -20.40
C ALA A 37 -14.96 -0.30 -19.30
N GLN A 38 -13.95 -1.15 -19.46
CA GLN A 38 -12.71 -1.13 -18.71
C GLN A 38 -11.58 -1.16 -19.72
N GLN A 39 -10.53 -0.35 -19.52
CA GLN A 39 -9.38 -0.20 -20.42
C GLN A 39 -9.71 0.41 -21.81
N THR A 40 -8.82 1.27 -22.29
CA THR A 40 -9.04 2.07 -23.51
C THR A 40 -9.24 1.22 -24.77
N THR A 41 -8.43 0.18 -24.98
CA THR A 41 -8.45 -0.62 -26.22
C THR A 41 -9.73 -1.45 -26.40
N PRO A 42 -10.16 -2.30 -25.44
CA PRO A 42 -11.43 -3.02 -25.56
C PRO A 42 -12.65 -2.07 -25.57
N CYS A 43 -12.56 -0.92 -24.90
CA CYS A 43 -13.58 0.13 -24.98
C CYS A 43 -13.76 0.62 -26.43
N LEU A 44 -12.68 0.98 -27.12
CA LEU A 44 -12.73 1.41 -28.53
C LEU A 44 -13.38 0.34 -29.43
N ILE A 45 -12.98 -0.92 -29.25
CA ILE A 45 -13.51 -2.04 -30.05
C ILE A 45 -15.03 -2.19 -29.82
N ALA A 46 -15.48 -2.11 -28.56
CA ALA A 46 -16.90 -2.20 -28.23
C ALA A 46 -17.69 -1.00 -28.78
N MET A 47 -17.17 0.22 -28.66
CA MET A 47 -17.79 1.43 -29.22
C MET A 47 -17.91 1.36 -30.74
N ALA A 48 -16.86 0.87 -31.43
CA ALA A 48 -16.88 0.69 -32.88
C ALA A 48 -17.93 -0.34 -33.33
N ARG A 49 -18.15 -1.41 -32.55
CA ARG A 49 -19.21 -2.39 -32.82
C ARG A 49 -20.61 -1.85 -32.54
N PHE A 50 -20.76 -1.01 -31.51
CA PHE A 50 -22.03 -0.52 -31.01
C PHE A 50 -22.00 1.02 -30.86
N PRO A 51 -21.99 1.78 -31.97
CA PRO A 51 -21.72 3.23 -31.94
C PRO A 51 -22.80 4.07 -31.25
N ASN A 52 -24.01 3.51 -31.09
CA ASN A 52 -25.15 4.21 -30.48
C ASN A 52 -25.42 3.81 -29.02
N VAL A 53 -24.65 2.88 -28.46
CA VAL A 53 -24.87 2.40 -27.10
C VAL A 53 -24.11 3.28 -26.09
N PRO A 54 -24.74 3.84 -25.05
CA PRO A 54 -24.04 4.65 -24.06
C PRO A 54 -22.98 3.83 -23.30
N VAL A 55 -21.85 4.45 -23.03
CA VAL A 55 -20.73 3.83 -22.32
C VAL A 55 -20.60 4.41 -20.92
N VAL A 56 -20.42 3.52 -19.95
CA VAL A 56 -19.91 3.85 -18.61
C VAL A 56 -18.48 3.35 -18.54
N TYR A 57 -17.53 4.25 -18.30
CA TYR A 57 -16.11 3.92 -18.31
C TYR A 57 -15.55 3.84 -16.89
N SER A 58 -14.93 2.72 -16.53
CA SER A 58 -14.29 2.53 -15.22
C SER A 58 -12.79 2.74 -15.28
N CYS A 59 -12.30 3.74 -14.52
CA CYS A 59 -10.89 4.02 -14.29
C CYS A 59 -10.42 3.26 -13.03
N HIS A 60 -9.67 2.17 -13.25
CA HIS A 60 -9.20 1.28 -12.19
C HIS A 60 -7.79 1.61 -11.68
N SER A 61 -7.05 2.48 -12.38
CA SER A 61 -5.75 2.93 -11.93
C SER A 61 -5.45 4.34 -12.42
N SER A 62 -4.84 5.14 -11.54
CA SER A 62 -4.32 6.46 -11.87
C SER A 62 -2.92 6.41 -12.51
N TYR A 63 -2.35 5.22 -12.70
CA TYR A 63 -0.95 5.02 -13.08
C TYR A 63 -0.81 4.55 -14.52
N PHE A 64 -1.57 3.52 -14.90
CA PHE A 64 -1.51 2.97 -16.25
C PHE A 64 -2.29 3.84 -17.23
N THR A 65 -1.64 4.26 -18.31
CA THR A 65 -2.27 5.04 -19.38
C THR A 65 -3.49 4.33 -19.96
N VAL A 66 -3.46 3.00 -20.04
CA VAL A 66 -4.58 2.19 -20.57
C VAL A 66 -5.83 2.24 -19.68
N ASP A 67 -5.71 2.63 -18.41
CA ASP A 67 -6.87 2.84 -17.52
C ASP A 67 -7.39 4.27 -17.58
N ALA A 68 -6.60 5.23 -18.06
CA ALA A 68 -7.03 6.61 -18.17
C ALA A 68 -8.14 6.73 -19.22
N VAL A 69 -9.25 7.36 -18.84
CA VAL A 69 -10.34 7.66 -19.76
C VAL A 69 -9.86 8.66 -20.80
N MET A 70 -10.10 8.36 -22.07
CA MET A 70 -9.94 9.32 -23.15
C MET A 70 -11.28 10.04 -23.39
N PRO A 71 -11.29 11.34 -23.77
CA PRO A 71 -12.53 12.02 -24.10
C PRO A 71 -13.25 11.35 -25.28
N HIS A 72 -14.52 10.97 -25.08
CA HIS A 72 -15.36 10.45 -26.15
C HIS A 72 -16.84 10.74 -25.84
N PRO A 73 -17.64 11.27 -26.79
CA PRO A 73 -19.05 11.64 -26.53
C PRO A 73 -19.96 10.47 -26.14
N GLN A 74 -19.63 9.25 -26.58
CA GLN A 74 -20.34 8.03 -26.22
C GLN A 74 -20.12 7.61 -24.76
N ILE A 75 -19.01 8.03 -24.13
CA ILE A 75 -18.75 7.83 -22.70
C ILE A 75 -19.61 8.83 -21.94
N ARG A 76 -20.62 8.36 -21.23
CA ARG A 76 -21.64 9.20 -20.59
C ARG A 76 -21.34 9.45 -19.13
N GLU A 77 -20.92 8.39 -18.45
CA GLU A 77 -20.51 8.41 -17.05
C GLU A 77 -19.13 7.77 -16.92
N VAL A 78 -18.38 8.20 -15.91
CA VAL A 78 -17.07 7.68 -15.56
C VAL A 78 -17.09 7.27 -14.09
N ILE A 79 -16.61 6.06 -13.83
CA ILE A 79 -16.41 5.52 -12.49
C ILE A 79 -14.93 5.58 -12.15
N ALA A 80 -14.59 6.20 -11.04
CA ALA A 80 -13.28 6.09 -10.42
C ALA A 80 -13.36 5.17 -9.21
N VAL A 81 -12.39 4.26 -9.05
CA VAL A 81 -12.40 3.29 -7.93
C VAL A 81 -11.83 3.82 -6.62
N ASP A 82 -11.27 5.03 -6.65
CA ASP A 82 -10.76 5.77 -5.49
C ASP A 82 -10.57 7.26 -5.86
N GLU A 83 -10.21 8.08 -4.87
CA GLU A 83 -9.98 9.51 -5.09
C GLU A 83 -8.79 9.78 -6.02
N ARG A 84 -7.82 8.87 -6.13
CA ARG A 84 -6.65 9.05 -7.01
C ARG A 84 -7.02 8.85 -8.48
N CYS A 85 -7.86 7.87 -8.77
CA CYS A 85 -8.45 7.64 -10.08
C CYS A 85 -9.41 8.79 -10.43
N ALA A 86 -10.14 9.32 -9.45
CA ALA A 86 -11.00 10.49 -9.64
C ALA A 86 -10.19 11.73 -10.01
N ALA A 87 -9.11 12.00 -9.28
CA ALA A 87 -8.17 13.07 -9.62
C ALA A 87 -7.62 12.91 -11.04
N LYS A 88 -7.23 11.69 -11.44
CA LYS A 88 -6.76 11.41 -12.80
C LYS A 88 -7.82 11.67 -13.87
N CYS A 89 -9.08 11.32 -13.60
CA CYS A 89 -10.19 11.61 -14.50
C CYS A 89 -10.44 13.13 -14.64
N ARG A 90 -10.31 13.89 -13.55
CA ARG A 90 -10.43 15.36 -13.59
C ARG A 90 -9.30 16.00 -14.40
N GLU A 91 -8.06 15.51 -14.26
CA GLU A 91 -6.91 15.98 -15.04
C GLU A 91 -7.13 15.88 -16.55
N VAL A 92 -7.79 14.81 -17.02
CA VAL A 92 -8.11 14.60 -18.44
C VAL A 92 -9.44 15.23 -18.88
N GLY A 93 -10.04 16.06 -18.02
CA GLY A 93 -11.20 16.89 -18.36
C GLY A 93 -12.57 16.22 -18.17
N VAL A 94 -12.68 15.16 -17.35
CA VAL A 94 -14.01 14.61 -17.00
C VAL A 94 -14.75 15.59 -16.10
N ALA A 95 -15.95 15.99 -16.55
CA ALA A 95 -16.82 16.90 -15.80
C ALA A 95 -17.30 16.27 -14.48
N PRO A 96 -17.35 17.03 -13.36
CA PRO A 96 -17.72 16.51 -12.04
C PRO A 96 -19.06 15.78 -12.03
N GLU A 97 -20.06 16.28 -12.75
CA GLU A 97 -21.40 15.69 -12.84
C GLU A 97 -21.46 14.36 -13.61
N ARG A 98 -20.36 13.97 -14.26
CA ARG A 98 -20.19 12.68 -14.97
C ARG A 98 -19.25 11.73 -14.23
N LEU A 99 -18.64 12.15 -13.14
CA LEU A 99 -17.63 11.39 -12.40
C LEU A 99 -18.19 10.91 -11.07
N SER A 100 -18.32 9.58 -10.92
CA SER A 100 -18.69 8.94 -9.66
C SER A 100 -17.49 8.20 -9.06
N ILE A 101 -17.33 8.27 -7.75
CA ILE A 101 -16.37 7.44 -7.02
C ILE A 101 -17.13 6.23 -6.49
N VAL A 102 -16.80 5.04 -6.99
CA VAL A 102 -17.37 3.79 -6.48
C VAL A 102 -16.24 2.92 -5.95
N LEU A 103 -16.13 2.88 -4.63
CA LEU A 103 -15.07 2.15 -3.95
C LEU A 103 -15.34 0.64 -3.97
N ASN A 104 -14.31 -0.18 -3.75
CA ASN A 104 -14.49 -1.64 -3.68
C ASN A 104 -15.47 -2.02 -2.56
N ALA A 105 -16.26 -3.05 -2.79
CA ALA A 105 -17.12 -3.69 -1.79
C ALA A 105 -16.63 -5.11 -1.45
N VAL A 106 -17.22 -5.65 -0.38
CA VAL A 106 -17.02 -7.00 0.13
C VAL A 106 -18.35 -7.74 0.06
N ASP A 107 -18.29 -8.97 -0.43
CA ASP A 107 -19.38 -9.92 -0.27
C ASP A 107 -19.42 -10.38 1.19
N LEU A 108 -20.23 -9.71 2.01
CA LEU A 108 -20.27 -9.94 3.46
C LEU A 108 -20.90 -11.28 3.85
N ASP A 109 -21.62 -11.92 2.93
CA ASP A 109 -22.17 -13.27 3.08
C ASP A 109 -21.06 -14.30 2.86
N ARG A 110 -20.20 -14.07 1.86
CA ARG A 110 -19.05 -14.93 1.58
C ARG A 110 -17.88 -14.71 2.55
N PHE A 111 -17.60 -13.47 2.93
CA PHE A 111 -16.55 -13.08 3.89
C PHE A 111 -17.16 -12.89 5.28
N ALA A 112 -17.48 -14.03 5.90
CA ALA A 112 -18.06 -14.09 7.23
C ALA A 112 -17.14 -13.46 8.29
N ARG A 113 -17.74 -12.84 9.31
CA ARG A 113 -17.00 -12.27 10.43
C ARG A 113 -16.36 -13.38 11.26
N ARG A 114 -15.09 -13.24 11.62
CA ARG A 114 -14.39 -14.13 12.55
C ARG A 114 -14.76 -13.87 14.01
N GLY A 115 -14.37 -14.79 14.89
CA GLY A 115 -14.44 -14.59 16.34
C GLY A 115 -13.49 -13.47 16.84
N GLN A 116 -13.47 -13.23 18.15
CA GLN A 116 -12.61 -12.18 18.73
C GLN A 116 -11.12 -12.44 18.44
N LEU A 117 -10.38 -11.38 18.12
CA LEU A 117 -8.92 -11.42 18.01
C LEU A 117 -8.27 -11.72 19.37
N PRO A 118 -7.18 -12.52 19.42
CA PRO A 118 -6.47 -12.77 20.67
C PRO A 118 -5.76 -11.49 21.14
N GLN A 119 -5.48 -11.38 22.44
CA GLN A 119 -4.74 -10.24 22.99
C GLN A 119 -3.29 -10.18 22.49
N THR A 120 -2.70 -11.34 22.16
CA THR A 120 -1.36 -11.45 21.56
C THR A 120 -1.50 -12.18 20.22
N PRO A 121 -1.06 -11.57 19.10
CA PRO A 121 -1.16 -12.19 17.79
C PRO A 121 -0.17 -13.35 17.68
N ARG A 122 -0.55 -14.40 16.94
CA ARG A 122 0.27 -15.60 16.73
C ARG A 122 0.42 -15.95 15.26
N LYS A 123 -0.62 -15.70 14.46
CA LYS A 123 -0.63 -16.07 13.04
C LYS A 123 -0.82 -14.86 12.15
N ALA A 124 0.05 -14.76 11.14
CA ALA A 124 0.03 -13.72 10.13
C ALA A 124 -0.13 -14.29 8.73
N LEU A 125 -0.73 -13.50 7.84
CA LEU A 125 -0.84 -13.80 6.42
C LEU A 125 -0.34 -12.61 5.61
N LEU A 126 0.49 -12.88 4.61
CA LEU A 126 0.84 -11.93 3.56
C LEU A 126 0.05 -12.23 2.29
N LEU A 127 -0.83 -11.31 1.90
CA LEU A 127 -1.54 -11.32 0.62
C LEU A 127 -0.86 -10.36 -0.36
N THR A 128 -0.18 -10.91 -1.38
CA THR A 128 0.70 -10.10 -2.22
C THR A 128 0.74 -10.49 -3.69
N LYS A 129 0.89 -9.46 -4.53
CA LYS A 129 1.06 -9.59 -5.99
C LYS A 129 2.53 -9.60 -6.40
N ASN A 130 3.40 -9.00 -5.59
CA ASN A 130 4.78 -8.71 -5.94
C ASN A 130 5.76 -9.30 -4.92
N ARG A 131 7.05 -9.25 -5.21
CA ARG A 131 8.09 -9.99 -4.45
C ARG A 131 9.01 -9.12 -3.62
N GLY A 132 9.15 -7.83 -3.93
CA GLY A 132 10.22 -6.97 -3.38
C GLY A 132 10.15 -6.69 -1.86
N HIS A 133 9.07 -7.04 -1.18
CA HIS A 133 8.89 -6.84 0.26
C HIS A 133 8.83 -8.15 1.08
N LEU A 134 8.82 -9.33 0.45
CA LEU A 134 8.65 -10.62 1.13
C LEU A 134 9.65 -10.80 2.28
N GLU A 135 10.96 -10.65 2.00
CA GLU A 135 12.02 -10.80 3.00
C GLU A 135 11.93 -9.83 4.18
N LYS A 136 11.31 -8.67 3.97
CA LYS A 136 11.12 -7.68 5.03
C LYS A 136 9.97 -8.09 5.95
N VAL A 137 8.88 -8.59 5.37
CA VAL A 137 7.72 -9.12 6.13
C VAL A 137 8.12 -10.38 6.89
N ARG A 138 8.80 -11.33 6.24
CA ARG A 138 9.34 -12.54 6.87
C ARG A 138 10.21 -12.21 8.08
N GLY A 139 11.18 -11.31 7.91
CA GLY A 139 12.06 -10.89 9.00
C GLY A 139 11.33 -10.20 10.16
N ALA A 140 10.32 -9.38 9.88
CA ALA A 140 9.52 -8.72 10.91
C ALA A 140 8.65 -9.72 11.68
N CYS A 141 8.01 -10.67 10.98
CA CYS A 141 7.20 -11.72 11.61
C CYS A 141 8.06 -12.66 12.47
N ALA A 142 9.22 -13.09 11.96
CA ALA A 142 10.15 -13.94 12.71
C ALA A 142 10.64 -13.26 14.00
N LYS A 143 10.95 -11.95 13.94
CA LYS A 143 11.35 -11.18 15.13
C LYS A 143 10.23 -11.05 16.17
N ALA A 144 8.97 -11.10 15.72
CA ALA A 144 7.78 -11.01 16.57
C ALA A 144 7.20 -12.38 16.96
N ASP A 145 7.89 -13.48 16.64
CA ASP A 145 7.43 -14.86 16.88
C ASP A 145 6.05 -15.17 16.26
N LEU A 146 5.80 -14.61 15.07
CA LEU A 146 4.57 -14.85 14.30
C LEU A 146 4.78 -15.96 13.27
N GLN A 147 3.86 -16.94 13.25
CA GLN A 147 3.74 -17.86 12.12
C GLN A 147 3.23 -17.10 10.90
N LEU A 148 4.00 -17.07 9.81
CA LEU A 148 3.64 -16.37 8.58
C LEU A 148 3.28 -17.37 7.47
N ASP A 149 2.06 -17.24 6.93
CA ASP A 149 1.68 -17.83 5.65
C ASP A 149 1.73 -16.75 4.55
N GLU A 150 2.00 -17.13 3.30
CA GLU A 150 2.12 -16.18 2.18
C GLU A 150 1.34 -16.68 0.96
N LEU A 151 0.44 -15.84 0.44
CA LEU A 151 -0.44 -16.15 -0.68
C LEU A 151 -0.47 -15.02 -1.72
N GLY A 152 -0.72 -15.40 -2.96
CA GLY A 152 -0.93 -14.54 -4.12
C GLY A 152 0.13 -14.72 -5.22
N PRO A 153 0.00 -13.97 -6.32
CA PRO A 153 0.91 -14.08 -7.47
C PRO A 153 2.39 -13.93 -7.11
N GLY A 154 2.71 -13.09 -6.13
CA GLY A 154 4.09 -12.88 -5.69
C GLY A 154 4.75 -14.15 -5.11
N THR A 155 3.94 -15.07 -4.57
CA THR A 155 4.42 -16.31 -3.95
C THR A 155 4.13 -17.54 -4.80
N GLN A 156 3.38 -17.39 -5.90
CA GLN A 156 2.84 -18.49 -6.72
C GLN A 156 1.99 -19.50 -5.91
N ASN A 157 1.53 -19.11 -4.73
CA ASN A 157 0.69 -19.91 -3.87
C ASN A 157 -0.70 -19.28 -3.79
N PHE A 158 -1.75 -20.03 -4.15
CA PHE A 158 -3.10 -19.49 -4.27
C PHE A 158 -4.07 -20.33 -3.46
N ASN A 159 -4.95 -19.66 -2.70
CA ASN A 159 -6.12 -20.29 -2.12
C ASN A 159 -7.37 -19.76 -2.84
N PRO A 160 -8.09 -20.60 -3.62
CA PRO A 160 -9.29 -20.17 -4.35
C PRO A 160 -10.48 -19.86 -3.43
N ALA A 161 -10.44 -20.32 -2.17
CA ALA A 161 -11.44 -20.12 -1.14
C ALA A 161 -10.88 -19.30 0.03
N ILE A 162 -10.15 -18.22 -0.27
CA ILE A 162 -9.48 -17.38 0.74
C ILE A 162 -10.44 -16.89 1.83
N GLU A 163 -11.69 -16.63 1.49
CA GLU A 163 -12.77 -16.24 2.41
C GLU A 163 -12.98 -17.24 3.56
N THR A 164 -12.65 -18.51 3.35
CA THR A 164 -12.88 -19.58 4.34
C THR A 164 -11.74 -19.69 5.34
N VAL A 165 -10.54 -19.20 5.00
CA VAL A 165 -9.34 -19.31 5.83
C VAL A 165 -8.88 -17.97 6.39
N LEU A 166 -9.39 -16.84 5.88
CA LEU A 166 -8.96 -15.51 6.31
C LEU A 166 -9.20 -15.28 7.81
N GLY A 167 -10.25 -15.89 8.36
CA GLY A 167 -10.58 -15.85 9.78
C GLY A 167 -9.55 -16.50 10.71
N ASP A 168 -8.64 -17.32 10.19
CA ASP A 168 -7.60 -18.01 10.97
C ASP A 168 -6.38 -17.12 11.27
N TYR A 169 -6.33 -15.91 10.71
CA TYR A 169 -5.19 -15.01 10.83
C TYR A 169 -5.50 -13.83 11.76
N ASP A 170 -4.52 -13.48 12.59
CA ASP A 170 -4.62 -12.36 13.51
C ASP A 170 -4.16 -11.06 12.83
N ILE A 171 -3.06 -11.13 12.07
CA ILE A 171 -2.50 -10.01 11.31
C ILE A 171 -2.48 -10.35 9.82
N VAL A 172 -2.98 -9.44 8.98
CA VAL A 172 -2.91 -9.58 7.52
C VAL A 172 -2.14 -8.41 6.91
N PHE A 173 -1.07 -8.71 6.20
CA PHE A 173 -0.33 -7.76 5.37
C PHE A 173 -0.95 -7.77 3.97
N ALA A 174 -1.52 -6.66 3.53
CA ALA A 174 -2.24 -6.61 2.26
C ALA A 174 -2.37 -5.18 1.70
N THR A 175 -2.91 -5.06 0.49
CA THR A 175 -3.33 -3.77 -0.08
C THR A 175 -4.66 -3.89 -0.80
N ALA A 176 -5.29 -2.74 -1.04
CA ALA A 176 -6.52 -2.61 -1.81
C ALA A 176 -7.65 -3.54 -1.32
N ARG A 177 -8.31 -4.24 -2.25
CA ARG A 177 -9.41 -5.15 -1.95
C ARG A 177 -9.03 -6.25 -0.95
N MET A 178 -7.80 -6.79 -1.01
CA MET A 178 -7.35 -7.83 -0.08
C MET A 178 -7.25 -7.32 1.36
N ALA A 179 -6.84 -6.06 1.54
CA ALA A 179 -6.82 -5.40 2.85
C ALA A 179 -8.24 -5.13 3.36
N LEU A 180 -9.14 -4.67 2.49
CA LEU A 180 -10.55 -4.44 2.81
C LEU A 180 -11.25 -5.74 3.24
N GLU A 181 -11.08 -6.82 2.47
CA GLU A 181 -11.68 -8.14 2.77
C GLU A 181 -11.17 -8.69 4.11
N ALA A 182 -9.86 -8.60 4.38
CA ALA A 182 -9.28 -9.03 5.66
C ALA A 182 -9.81 -8.21 6.86
N ALA A 183 -9.91 -6.89 6.70
CA ALA A 183 -10.47 -6.03 7.74
C ALA A 183 -11.97 -6.29 7.97
N ALA A 184 -12.74 -6.58 6.91
CA ALA A 184 -14.18 -6.89 7.01
C ALA A 184 -14.46 -8.27 7.63
N VAL A 185 -13.55 -9.24 7.47
CA VAL A 185 -13.58 -10.52 8.20
C VAL A 185 -13.27 -10.28 9.68
N GLY A 186 -12.29 -9.43 9.98
CA GLY A 186 -11.96 -8.99 11.33
C GLY A 186 -10.51 -9.23 11.75
N CYS A 187 -9.59 -9.30 10.79
CA CYS A 187 -8.16 -9.34 11.05
C CYS A 187 -7.61 -7.95 11.35
N SER A 188 -6.52 -7.86 12.11
CA SER A 188 -5.71 -6.64 12.19
C SER A 188 -4.92 -6.48 10.89
N VAL A 189 -5.09 -5.36 10.18
CA VAL A 189 -4.50 -5.20 8.85
C VAL A 189 -3.31 -4.24 8.89
N VAL A 190 -2.20 -4.66 8.27
CA VAL A 190 -1.05 -3.80 7.97
C VAL A 190 -1.01 -3.58 6.46
N VAL A 191 -1.11 -2.32 6.03
CA VAL A 191 -1.22 -2.00 4.61
C VAL A 191 0.15 -1.77 4.00
N CYS A 192 0.61 -2.72 3.19
CA CYS A 192 1.91 -2.66 2.53
C CYS A 192 2.01 -3.57 1.28
N ASP A 193 2.85 -3.17 0.34
CA ASP A 193 3.23 -3.93 -0.86
C ASP A 193 4.62 -3.45 -1.33
N GLU A 194 5.15 -3.99 -2.42
CA GLU A 194 6.46 -3.61 -2.97
C GLU A 194 6.55 -2.13 -3.31
N ARG A 195 5.41 -1.53 -3.67
CA ARG A 195 5.28 -0.11 -3.98
C ARG A 195 5.41 0.80 -2.76
N GLY A 196 5.23 0.27 -1.54
CA GLY A 196 5.37 1.04 -0.32
C GLY A 196 4.55 0.53 0.87
N PHE A 197 4.58 1.31 1.95
CA PHE A 197 4.05 1.01 3.27
C PHE A 197 3.18 2.19 3.74
N ALA A 198 2.00 1.89 4.29
CA ALA A 198 1.12 2.87 4.91
C ALA A 198 1.09 2.75 6.45
N GLY A 199 1.30 1.55 6.99
CA GLY A 199 1.18 1.26 8.42
C GLY A 199 0.02 0.35 8.77
N ARG A 200 -0.33 0.30 10.05
CA ARG A 200 -1.50 -0.43 10.55
C ARG A 200 -2.79 0.33 10.26
N LEU A 201 -3.81 -0.38 9.78
CA LEU A 201 -5.18 0.13 9.69
C LEU A 201 -5.74 0.27 11.11
N THR A 202 -6.29 1.45 11.40
CA THR A 202 -6.90 1.79 12.68
C THR A 202 -8.25 2.44 12.47
N ASN A 203 -9.10 2.48 13.51
CA ASN A 203 -10.37 3.17 13.39
C ASN A 203 -10.18 4.67 13.09
N ALA A 204 -9.09 5.26 13.61
CA ALA A 204 -8.76 6.67 13.40
C ALA A 204 -8.35 7.00 11.95
N ASN A 205 -7.69 6.08 11.24
CA ASN A 205 -7.24 6.33 9.87
C ASN A 205 -8.17 5.73 8.79
N LEU A 206 -9.12 4.88 9.20
CA LEU A 206 -10.07 4.20 8.31
C LEU A 206 -10.79 5.15 7.35
N PRO A 207 -11.42 6.27 7.77
CA PRO A 207 -12.13 7.15 6.84
C PRO A 207 -11.24 7.67 5.70
N LYS A 208 -10.01 8.07 6.03
CA LYS A 208 -9.04 8.59 5.05
C LYS A 208 -8.53 7.49 4.12
N TRP A 209 -8.24 6.31 4.66
CA TRP A 209 -7.71 5.20 3.87
C TRP A 209 -8.76 4.57 2.96
N ARG A 210 -10.02 4.62 3.39
CA ARG A 210 -11.19 4.17 2.61
C ARG A 210 -11.36 4.98 1.33
N LEU A 211 -11.18 6.30 1.37
CA LEU A 211 -11.22 7.18 0.18
C LEU A 211 -10.18 6.81 -0.88
N MET A 212 -9.04 6.26 -0.44
CA MET A 212 -7.98 5.77 -1.31
C MET A 212 -8.09 4.26 -1.57
N ASN A 213 -9.21 3.65 -1.15
CA ASN A 213 -9.54 2.22 -1.32
C ASN A 213 -8.43 1.28 -0.85
N PHE A 214 -7.70 1.67 0.21
CA PHE A 214 -6.49 1.00 0.73
C PHE A 214 -5.38 0.77 -0.32
N GLY A 215 -5.43 1.55 -1.40
CA GLY A 215 -4.60 1.40 -2.59
C GLY A 215 -3.29 2.17 -2.52
N VAL A 216 -2.67 2.33 -3.69
CA VAL A 216 -1.33 2.93 -3.84
C VAL A 216 -1.24 4.37 -3.33
N GLY A 217 -2.36 5.08 -3.22
CA GLY A 217 -2.40 6.45 -2.72
C GLY A 217 -1.98 6.64 -1.26
N ILE A 218 -2.05 5.59 -0.44
CA ILE A 218 -1.63 5.65 0.98
C ILE A 218 -0.27 5.01 1.24
N LEU A 219 0.35 4.38 0.23
CA LEU A 219 1.66 3.74 0.33
C LEU A 219 2.79 4.77 0.24
N THR A 220 2.84 5.70 1.20
CA THR A 220 3.70 6.89 1.13
C THR A 220 5.10 6.68 1.71
N GLN A 221 5.37 5.55 2.35
CA GLN A 221 6.65 5.24 2.97
C GLN A 221 7.31 4.03 2.30
N PRO A 222 8.64 3.90 2.31
CA PRO A 222 9.30 2.67 1.89
C PRO A 222 8.98 1.54 2.87
N VAL A 223 8.93 0.30 2.36
CA VAL A 223 8.82 -0.87 3.25
C VAL A 223 10.16 -1.12 3.94
N THR A 224 10.19 -1.01 5.27
CA THR A 224 11.37 -1.26 6.10
C THR A 224 11.04 -2.30 7.18
N ARG A 225 12.06 -3.02 7.67
CA ARG A 225 11.90 -3.99 8.76
C ARG A 225 11.41 -3.31 10.05
N ASP A 226 11.93 -2.11 10.33
CA ASP A 226 11.55 -1.35 11.54
C ASP A 226 10.11 -0.86 11.47
N GLY A 227 9.66 -0.35 10.32
CA GLY A 227 8.27 0.09 10.13
C GLY A 227 7.28 -1.08 10.28
N LEU A 228 7.62 -2.25 9.72
CA LEU A 228 6.82 -3.46 9.88
C LEU A 228 6.80 -3.95 11.34
N ALA A 229 7.96 -4.00 12.00
CA ALA A 229 8.06 -4.40 13.41
C ALA A 229 7.27 -3.45 14.32
N GLN A 230 7.31 -2.14 14.06
CA GLN A 230 6.51 -1.17 14.78
C GLN A 230 5.02 -1.39 14.58
N ALA A 231 4.56 -1.63 13.34
CA ALA A 231 3.16 -1.91 13.07
C ALA A 231 2.66 -3.19 13.75
N ILE A 232 3.49 -4.24 13.81
CA ILE A 232 3.19 -5.47 14.55
C ILE A 232 3.12 -5.19 16.06
N ALA A 233 4.10 -4.45 16.61
CA ALA A 233 4.13 -4.13 18.04
C ALA A 233 2.95 -3.25 18.50
N GLN A 234 2.36 -2.48 17.57
CA GLN A 234 1.18 -1.65 17.81
C GLN A 234 -0.15 -2.40 17.57
N TYR A 235 -0.11 -3.72 17.44
CA TYR A 235 -1.30 -4.55 17.33
C TYR A 235 -2.29 -4.25 18.47
N ASP A 236 -3.56 -4.07 18.10
CA ASP A 236 -4.65 -3.81 19.03
C ASP A 236 -5.90 -4.56 18.54
N ALA A 237 -6.30 -5.59 19.29
CA ALA A 237 -7.46 -6.42 18.96
C ALA A 237 -8.78 -5.65 19.07
N THR A 238 -8.86 -4.65 19.96
CA THR A 238 -10.08 -3.86 20.18
C THR A 238 -10.28 -2.88 19.05
N ASP A 239 -9.23 -2.16 18.65
CA ASP A 239 -9.28 -1.23 17.52
C ASP A 239 -9.55 -1.97 16.19
N ALA A 240 -8.96 -3.16 15.99
CA ALA A 240 -9.27 -3.99 14.81
C ALA A 240 -10.75 -4.44 14.79
N SER A 241 -11.34 -4.76 15.94
CA SER A 241 -12.79 -5.03 16.02
C SER A 241 -13.62 -3.80 15.67
N ALA A 242 -13.25 -2.61 16.17
CA ALA A 242 -13.95 -1.37 15.85
C ALA A 242 -13.90 -1.03 14.35
N VAL A 243 -12.74 -1.23 13.71
CA VAL A 243 -12.59 -1.13 12.24
C VAL A 243 -13.52 -2.10 11.52
N THR A 244 -13.62 -3.34 12.00
CA THR A 244 -14.50 -4.36 11.42
C THR A 244 -15.96 -3.94 11.50
N ASP A 245 -16.39 -3.47 12.66
CA ASP A 245 -17.76 -3.01 12.90
C ASP A 245 -18.12 -1.86 11.94
N GLU A 246 -17.27 -0.84 11.86
CA GLU A 246 -17.47 0.31 10.97
C GLU A 246 -17.49 -0.06 9.49
N LEU A 247 -16.58 -0.95 9.05
CA LEU A 247 -16.53 -1.40 7.66
C LEU A 247 -17.79 -2.18 7.28
N ARG A 248 -18.21 -3.13 8.11
CA ARG A 248 -19.34 -4.02 7.78
C ARG A 248 -20.67 -3.26 7.64
N LEU A 249 -20.78 -2.06 8.18
CA LEU A 249 -21.93 -1.18 7.96
C LEU A 249 -21.98 -0.57 6.54
N ASN A 250 -20.84 -0.44 5.87
CA ASN A 250 -20.69 0.47 4.71
C ASN A 250 -20.03 -0.16 3.47
N VAL A 251 -19.63 -1.43 3.50
CA VAL A 251 -18.88 -2.06 2.39
C VAL A 251 -19.58 -3.24 1.74
N GLY A 252 -20.85 -3.50 2.06
CA GLY A 252 -21.62 -4.58 1.46
C GLY A 252 -21.84 -4.43 -0.05
N LEU A 253 -22.17 -5.55 -0.71
CA LEU A 253 -22.44 -5.57 -2.16
C LEU A 253 -23.68 -4.78 -2.57
N ASN A 254 -24.70 -4.66 -1.70
CA ASN A 254 -25.96 -4.04 -2.06
C ASN A 254 -25.77 -2.58 -2.51
N ASP A 255 -25.12 -1.75 -1.69
CA ASP A 255 -24.87 -0.35 -2.02
C ASP A 255 -23.95 -0.19 -3.23
N PHE A 256 -23.00 -1.11 -3.40
CA PHE A 256 -22.12 -1.15 -4.56
C PHE A 256 -22.89 -1.45 -5.85
N ILE A 257 -23.83 -2.40 -5.81
CA ILE A 257 -24.68 -2.75 -6.94
C ILE A 257 -25.63 -1.60 -7.26
N GLU A 258 -26.33 -1.04 -6.26
CA GLU A 258 -27.24 0.10 -6.46
C GLU A 258 -26.50 1.31 -7.03
N SER A 259 -25.30 1.63 -6.54
CA SER A 259 -24.47 2.69 -7.10
C SER A 259 -24.20 2.48 -8.59
N HIS A 260 -23.87 1.25 -9.01
CA HIS A 260 -23.66 0.94 -10.42
C HIS A 260 -24.95 1.05 -11.23
N LEU A 261 -26.08 0.56 -10.71
CA LEU A 261 -27.37 0.66 -11.38
C LEU A 261 -27.78 2.12 -11.59
N ASP A 262 -27.58 2.98 -10.59
CA ASP A 262 -27.84 4.42 -10.72
C ASP A 262 -26.96 5.07 -11.78
N ILE A 263 -25.68 4.71 -11.83
CA ILE A 263 -24.77 5.20 -12.88
C ILE A 263 -25.23 4.76 -14.26
N TYR A 264 -25.68 3.50 -14.43
CA TYR A 264 -26.23 3.02 -15.71
C TYR A 264 -27.51 3.75 -16.09
N ARG A 265 -28.42 3.98 -15.15
CA ARG A 265 -29.65 4.76 -15.38
C ARG A 265 -29.33 6.18 -15.84
N ARG A 266 -28.35 6.85 -15.23
CA ARG A 266 -27.89 8.19 -15.67
C ARG A 266 -27.24 8.17 -17.06
N ALA A 267 -26.43 7.15 -17.35
CA ALA A 267 -25.82 7.01 -18.67
C ALA A 267 -26.89 6.85 -19.78
N LEU A 268 -27.95 6.08 -19.50
CA LEU A 268 -29.10 5.88 -20.38
C LEU A 268 -29.96 7.14 -20.55
N SER A 269 -30.10 7.96 -19.50
CA SER A 269 -30.95 9.16 -19.54
C SER A 269 -30.29 10.37 -20.20
N ARG A 270 -28.97 10.34 -20.44
CA ARG A 270 -28.27 11.47 -21.06
C ARG A 270 -28.58 11.58 -22.56
N PRO A 271 -28.71 12.80 -23.12
CA PRO A 271 -28.99 12.99 -24.54
C PRO A 271 -27.96 12.30 -25.44
N SER A 272 -28.42 11.62 -26.49
CA SER A 272 -27.56 11.01 -27.53
C SER A 272 -26.55 12.03 -28.09
N PRO A 273 -25.28 11.65 -28.29
CA PRO A 273 -24.31 12.58 -28.87
C PRO A 273 -24.59 12.71 -30.37
N SER A 274 -24.05 13.76 -30.99
CA SER A 274 -24.04 13.84 -32.46
C SER A 274 -23.30 12.64 -33.05
N PRO A 275 -23.82 11.99 -34.11
CA PRO A 275 -23.10 10.95 -34.84
C PRO A 275 -21.73 11.42 -35.30
N GLU A 276 -21.65 12.65 -35.86
CA GLU A 276 -20.40 13.25 -36.35
C GLU A 276 -19.37 13.40 -35.24
N ALA A 277 -19.78 13.90 -34.06
CA ALA A 277 -18.90 14.06 -32.92
C ALA A 277 -18.37 12.70 -32.42
N SER A 278 -19.20 11.65 -32.48
CA SER A 278 -18.82 10.31 -32.06
C SER A 278 -17.86 9.67 -33.06
N THR A 279 -18.13 9.81 -34.36
CA THR A 279 -17.24 9.32 -35.43
C THR A 279 -15.88 10.01 -35.40
N LEU A 280 -15.84 11.35 -35.24
CA LEU A 280 -14.60 12.09 -35.12
C LEU A 280 -13.79 11.64 -33.89
N ALA A 281 -14.44 11.51 -32.73
CA ALA A 281 -13.76 11.05 -31.52
C ALA A 281 -13.25 9.61 -31.65
N THR A 282 -14.01 8.72 -32.28
CA THR A 282 -13.55 7.36 -32.60
C THR A 282 -12.33 7.39 -33.52
N ALA A 283 -12.32 8.22 -34.55
CA ALA A 283 -11.17 8.38 -35.44
C ALA A 283 -9.93 8.89 -34.70
N GLN A 284 -10.08 9.86 -33.79
CA GLN A 284 -8.99 10.34 -32.93
C GLN A 284 -8.43 9.25 -32.02
N TRP A 285 -9.29 8.40 -31.45
CA TRP A 285 -8.84 7.25 -30.68
C TRP A 285 -8.11 6.22 -31.53
N VAL A 286 -8.58 5.96 -32.76
CA VAL A 286 -7.87 5.08 -33.71
C VAL A 286 -6.52 5.69 -34.08
N GLU A 287 -6.44 6.98 -34.33
CA GLU A 287 -5.17 7.67 -34.58
C GLU A 287 -4.20 7.47 -33.40
N GLU A 288 -4.62 7.78 -32.17
CA GLU A 288 -3.78 7.64 -30.99
C GLU A 288 -3.36 6.18 -30.69
N LEU A 289 -4.29 5.23 -30.77
CA LEU A 289 -4.05 3.85 -30.32
C LEU A 289 -3.57 2.91 -31.43
N ALA A 290 -3.87 3.21 -32.69
CA ALA A 290 -3.52 2.38 -33.83
C ALA A 290 -2.34 2.93 -34.64
N VAL A 291 -2.06 4.24 -34.59
CA VAL A 291 -0.99 4.91 -35.35
C VAL A 291 0.26 5.17 -34.49
N THR A 292 0.29 4.75 -33.22
CA THR A 292 1.46 4.87 -32.35
C THR A 292 2.58 3.84 -32.61
N SER A 293 3.63 4.36 -33.27
CA SER A 293 5.09 4.12 -33.16
C SER A 293 5.74 2.74 -33.23
N ALA A 294 5.04 1.60 -33.28
CA ALA A 294 5.72 0.33 -33.55
C ALA A 294 6.21 0.26 -35.01
N THR A 295 7.43 -0.23 -35.23
CA THR A 295 8.06 -0.47 -36.55
C THR A 295 7.36 -1.55 -37.38
N HIS A 296 6.29 -2.18 -36.88
CA HIS A 296 5.63 -3.32 -37.49
C HIS A 296 4.13 -3.12 -37.70
N ARG A 297 3.74 -2.12 -38.52
CA ARG A 297 2.38 -2.04 -39.07
C ARG A 297 2.36 -1.70 -40.55
N LYS A 298 1.35 -2.26 -41.23
CA LYS A 298 1.03 -2.08 -42.65
C LYS A 298 1.05 -0.63 -43.10
N TRP A 299 0.62 0.35 -42.30
CA TRP A 299 0.60 1.75 -42.76
C TRP A 299 2.00 2.32 -43.03
N LYS A 300 3.04 1.98 -42.24
CA LYS A 300 4.41 2.41 -42.54
C LYS A 300 4.95 1.72 -43.81
N ALA A 301 4.59 0.45 -44.03
CA ALA A 301 4.91 -0.28 -45.26
C ALA A 301 4.17 0.30 -46.47
N VAL A 302 2.88 0.61 -46.35
CA VAL A 302 2.05 1.26 -47.37
C VAL A 302 2.55 2.68 -47.64
N ALA A 303 2.88 3.47 -46.63
CA ALA A 303 3.44 4.80 -46.80
C ALA A 303 4.80 4.76 -47.52
N ALA A 304 5.62 3.74 -47.26
CA ALA A 304 6.85 3.47 -48.01
C ALA A 304 6.57 3.04 -49.46
N GLU A 305 5.64 2.10 -49.69
CA GLU A 305 5.19 1.69 -51.03
C GLU A 305 4.63 2.86 -51.85
N LEU A 306 3.94 3.80 -51.20
CA LEU A 306 3.38 4.99 -51.82
C LEU A 306 4.41 6.13 -51.97
N GLY A 307 5.65 5.97 -51.51
CA GLY A 307 6.68 7.02 -51.55
C GLY A 307 6.40 8.23 -50.67
N ILE A 308 5.47 8.11 -49.72
CA ILE A 308 5.05 9.17 -48.77
C ILE A 308 5.95 9.16 -47.52
N TYR A 309 6.67 8.07 -47.32
CA TYR A 309 7.59 7.85 -46.20
C TYR A 309 8.85 7.15 -46.70
N ASP A 310 10.01 7.79 -46.55
CA ASP A 310 11.27 7.06 -46.66
C ASP A 310 11.51 6.38 -45.31
N PRO A 311 11.47 5.04 -45.23
CA PRO A 311 11.89 4.37 -44.02
C PRO A 311 13.37 4.73 -43.79
N PRO A 312 13.75 5.23 -42.60
CA PRO A 312 15.17 5.30 -42.28
C PRO A 312 15.73 3.88 -42.46
N GLU A 313 16.89 3.72 -43.10
CA GLU A 313 17.55 2.42 -43.27
C GLU A 313 17.50 1.66 -41.93
N ALA A 314 16.54 0.73 -41.85
CA ALA A 314 16.26 -0.05 -40.67
C ALA A 314 16.28 -1.52 -41.06
N ALA A 315 17.40 -1.94 -41.65
CA ALA A 315 18.04 -3.07 -41.02
C ALA A 315 18.78 -2.52 -39.80
N ILE A 316 18.05 -2.33 -38.68
CA ILE A 316 18.70 -2.54 -37.40
C ILE A 316 19.01 -4.03 -37.43
N SER A 317 20.21 -4.36 -37.93
CA SER A 317 20.75 -5.71 -37.89
C SER A 317 20.52 -6.25 -36.48
N GLU A 318 20.28 -7.55 -36.35
CA GLU A 318 20.26 -8.21 -35.05
C GLU A 318 21.50 -7.82 -34.22
N GLN A 319 22.62 -7.51 -34.88
CA GLN A 319 23.82 -6.92 -34.25
C GLN A 319 23.63 -5.53 -33.66
N VAL A 320 22.83 -4.64 -34.26
CA VAL A 320 22.56 -3.30 -33.71
C VAL A 320 21.55 -3.38 -32.56
N ILE A 321 20.59 -4.31 -32.60
CA ILE A 321 19.72 -4.61 -31.44
C ILE A 321 20.58 -5.16 -30.30
N VAL A 322 21.49 -6.11 -30.59
CA VAL A 322 22.45 -6.65 -29.63
C VAL A 322 23.39 -5.56 -29.12
N GLU A 323 23.86 -4.62 -29.95
CA GLU A 323 24.68 -3.49 -29.48
C GLU A 323 23.87 -2.52 -28.61
N ILE A 324 22.60 -2.25 -28.92
CA ILE A 324 21.74 -1.38 -28.11
C ILE A 324 21.45 -2.07 -26.76
N ILE A 325 21.11 -3.36 -26.78
CA ILE A 325 20.90 -4.16 -25.57
C ILE A 325 22.19 -4.23 -24.76
N SER A 326 23.35 -4.47 -25.40
CA SER A 326 24.66 -4.49 -24.73
C SER A 326 24.97 -3.12 -24.13
N ARG A 327 24.82 -2.02 -24.88
CA ARG A 327 25.05 -0.66 -24.37
C ARG A 327 24.07 -0.28 -23.25
N GLN A 328 22.83 -0.74 -23.29
CA GLN A 328 21.88 -0.54 -22.20
C GLN A 328 22.21 -1.40 -20.99
N THR A 329 22.62 -2.65 -21.19
CA THR A 329 23.07 -3.56 -20.13
C THR A 329 24.34 -3.01 -19.47
N ASP A 330 25.29 -2.50 -20.24
CA ASP A 330 26.51 -1.86 -19.74
C ASP A 330 26.19 -0.56 -18.99
N LYS A 331 25.23 0.24 -19.47
CA LYS A 331 24.76 1.43 -18.75
C LYS A 331 24.07 1.08 -17.43
N ILE A 332 23.29 0.00 -17.40
CA ILE A 332 22.64 -0.51 -16.19
C ILE A 332 23.72 -1.03 -15.23
N ALA A 333 24.67 -1.84 -15.69
CA ALA A 333 25.77 -2.35 -14.87
C ALA A 333 26.66 -1.21 -14.32
N GLN A 334 26.92 -0.18 -15.13
CA GLN A 334 27.65 1.02 -14.68
C GLN A 334 26.84 1.85 -13.69
N ALA A 335 25.51 1.95 -13.87
CA ALA A 335 24.63 2.63 -12.92
C ALA A 335 24.55 1.87 -11.60
N GLU A 336 24.44 0.53 -11.63
CA GLU A 336 24.47 -0.35 -10.46
C GLU A 336 25.81 -0.26 -9.74
N THR A 337 26.92 -0.25 -10.47
CA THR A 337 28.26 -0.07 -9.87
C THR A 337 28.38 1.31 -9.21
N ARG A 338 27.93 2.38 -9.88
CA ARG A 338 27.92 3.74 -9.30
C ARG A 338 27.01 3.83 -8.07
N GLN A 339 25.86 3.15 -8.11
CA GLN A 339 24.93 3.10 -6.99
C GLN A 339 25.52 2.30 -5.83
N SER A 340 26.22 1.19 -6.09
CA SER A 340 26.95 0.40 -5.07
C SER A 340 28.02 1.24 -4.40
N VAL A 341 28.89 1.91 -5.17
CA VAL A 341 29.93 2.79 -4.62
C VAL A 341 29.32 3.93 -3.80
N ALA A 342 28.21 4.53 -4.26
CA ALA A 342 27.52 5.57 -3.51
C ALA A 342 26.86 5.06 -2.23
N ILE A 343 26.45 3.79 -2.19
CA ILE A 343 25.93 3.13 -0.99
C ILE A 343 27.07 2.84 -0.02
N ASP A 344 28.20 2.31 -0.49
CA ASP A 344 29.37 2.01 0.32
C ASP A 344 29.95 3.29 0.97
N ASP A 345 30.03 4.39 0.22
CA ASP A 345 30.43 5.71 0.73
C ASP A 345 29.47 6.23 1.81
N LYS A 346 28.15 6.00 1.64
CA LYS A 346 27.15 6.38 2.65
C LYS A 346 27.25 5.50 3.88
N LEU A 347 27.54 4.21 3.72
CA LEU A 347 27.74 3.25 4.80
C LEU A 347 28.97 3.64 5.64
N ALA A 348 30.10 3.89 4.99
CA ALA A 348 31.34 4.32 5.67
C ALA A 348 31.15 5.64 6.44
N LYS A 349 30.39 6.60 5.88
CA LYS A 349 30.04 7.85 6.58
C LYS A 349 29.11 7.61 7.77
N ALA A 350 28.17 6.67 7.66
CA ALA A 350 27.26 6.29 8.74
C ALA A 350 28.03 5.59 9.88
N GLU A 351 28.93 4.67 9.57
CA GLU A 351 29.81 3.99 10.53
C GLU A 351 30.69 5.00 11.28
N THR A 352 31.34 5.93 10.55
CA THR A 352 32.13 7.00 11.18
C THR A 352 31.29 7.87 12.11
N LYS A 353 30.04 8.16 11.74
CA LYS A 353 29.11 8.94 12.57
C LYS A 353 28.68 8.16 13.81
N GLN A 354 28.43 6.85 13.67
CA GLN A 354 28.09 5.95 14.76
C GLN A 354 29.24 5.86 15.77
N ASP A 355 30.48 5.68 15.31
CA ASP A 355 31.68 5.66 16.16
C ASP A 355 31.87 6.97 16.93
N ARG A 356 31.62 8.12 16.27
CA ARG A 356 31.64 9.42 16.95
C ARG A 356 30.58 9.52 18.05
N LEU A 357 29.38 9.04 17.79
CA LEU A 357 28.29 9.05 18.77
C LEU A 357 28.57 8.13 19.94
N LEU A 358 29.11 6.93 19.68
CA LEU A 358 29.55 5.98 20.72
C LEU A 358 30.62 6.61 21.62
N ARG A 359 31.68 7.19 21.05
CA ARG A 359 32.72 7.87 21.85
C ARG A 359 32.18 9.03 22.67
N ALA A 360 31.25 9.82 22.11
CA ALA A 360 30.62 10.93 22.82
C ALA A 360 29.72 10.42 23.97
N PHE A 361 29.05 9.28 23.78
CA PHE A 361 28.23 8.64 24.79
C PHE A 361 29.09 8.06 25.92
N ASP A 362 30.18 7.36 25.60
CA ASP A 362 31.13 6.82 26.56
C ASP A 362 31.78 7.94 27.40
N ALA A 363 32.14 9.06 26.77
CA ALA A 363 32.66 10.24 27.49
C ALA A 363 31.63 10.80 28.48
N LYS A 364 30.35 10.89 28.09
CA LYS A 364 29.27 11.34 29.00
C LYS A 364 29.02 10.35 30.13
N LEU A 365 29.09 9.04 29.87
CA LEU A 365 29.00 8.02 30.91
C LEU A 365 30.15 8.14 31.91
N ALA A 366 31.38 8.34 31.43
CA ALA A 366 32.54 8.55 32.27
C ALA A 366 32.39 9.82 33.13
N GLU A 367 31.96 10.95 32.55
CA GLU A 367 31.67 12.18 33.31
C GLU A 367 30.58 11.97 34.37
N GLY A 368 29.52 11.22 34.03
CA GLY A 368 28.45 10.86 34.95
C GLY A 368 28.96 10.02 36.12
N ALA A 369 29.79 9.01 35.84
CA ALA A 369 30.41 8.15 36.85
C ALA A 369 31.32 8.95 37.80
N THR A 370 32.14 9.86 37.28
CA THR A 370 32.98 10.75 38.10
C THR A 370 32.13 11.63 39.00
N ARG A 371 31.08 12.29 38.48
CA ARG A 371 30.18 13.12 39.30
C ARG A 371 29.50 12.32 40.41
N GLN A 372 29.10 11.08 40.11
CA GLN A 372 28.46 10.21 41.09
C GLN A 372 29.45 9.78 42.18
N SER A 373 30.71 9.50 41.82
CA SER A 373 31.79 9.22 42.76
C SER A 373 32.11 10.43 43.65
N ASP A 374 32.21 11.63 43.08
CA ASP A 374 32.46 12.87 43.84
C ASP A 374 31.32 13.17 44.82
N MET A 375 30.07 12.91 44.40
CA MET A 375 28.90 13.05 45.26
C MET A 375 28.93 12.06 46.43
N LEU A 376 29.32 10.81 46.19
CA LEU A 376 29.49 9.80 47.24
C LEU A 376 30.58 10.20 48.25
N LEU A 377 31.73 10.66 47.78
CA LEU A 377 32.81 11.17 48.65
C LEU A 377 32.36 12.38 49.49
N ALA A 378 31.56 13.28 48.92
CA ALA A 378 31.00 14.41 49.65
C ALA A 378 29.99 13.98 50.72
N ILE A 379 29.20 12.93 50.45
CA ILE A 379 28.28 12.33 51.43
C ILE A 379 29.08 11.68 52.59
N ASP A 380 30.10 10.89 52.27
CA ASP A 380 30.94 10.23 53.28
C ASP A 380 31.66 11.24 54.19
N SER A 381 32.18 12.33 53.61
CA SER A 381 32.79 13.42 54.37
C SER A 381 31.80 14.06 55.36
N LYS A 382 30.57 14.34 54.92
CA LYS A 382 29.51 14.87 55.79
C LYS A 382 29.11 13.88 56.89
N LEU A 383 29.04 12.58 56.57
CA LEU A 383 28.76 11.54 57.56
C LEU A 383 29.85 11.49 58.63
N ALA A 384 31.12 11.62 58.24
CA ALA A 384 32.25 11.67 59.18
C ALA A 384 32.22 12.94 60.08
N GLU A 385 31.83 14.10 59.55
CA GLU A 385 31.62 15.31 60.36
C GLU A 385 30.47 15.16 61.35
N LEU A 386 29.36 14.56 60.92
CA LEU A 386 28.21 14.26 61.77
C LEU A 386 28.60 13.29 62.89
N ASP A 387 29.37 12.24 62.59
CA ASP A 387 29.81 11.27 63.58
C ASP A 387 30.74 11.90 64.62
N LYS A 388 31.67 12.79 64.21
CA LYS A 388 32.49 13.61 65.12
C LYS A 388 31.65 14.50 66.04
N LYS A 389 30.61 15.16 65.51
CA LYS A 389 29.69 15.96 66.32
C LYS A 389 28.91 15.10 67.32
N LEU A 390 28.48 13.91 66.89
CA LEU A 390 27.74 12.97 67.73
C LEU A 390 28.60 12.41 68.88
N THR A 391 29.86 12.06 68.60
CA THR A 391 30.83 11.63 69.62
C THR A 391 31.17 12.77 70.58
N GLY A 392 31.31 14.00 70.09
CA GLY A 392 31.48 15.20 70.93
C GLY A 392 30.31 15.43 71.88
N GLN A 393 29.06 15.30 71.39
CA GLN A 393 27.87 15.37 72.23
C GLN A 393 27.79 14.25 73.26
N LYS A 394 28.13 13.01 72.89
CA LYS A 394 28.19 11.87 73.83
C LYS A 394 29.21 12.12 74.94
N ALA A 395 30.40 12.61 74.60
CA ALA A 395 31.43 12.96 75.59
C ALA A 395 30.97 14.10 76.52
N GLY A 396 30.26 15.10 75.99
CA GLY A 396 29.64 16.16 76.79
C GLY A 396 28.57 15.63 77.76
N LEU A 397 27.69 14.74 77.30
CA LEU A 397 26.68 14.08 78.12
C LEU A 397 27.29 13.18 79.20
N GLU A 398 28.41 12.51 78.89
CA GLU A 398 29.14 11.67 79.84
C GLU A 398 29.88 12.50 80.90
N LEU A 399 30.42 13.67 80.51
CA LEU A 399 30.98 14.66 81.42
C LEU A 399 29.90 15.25 82.35
N GLU A 400 28.72 15.57 81.83
CA GLU A 400 27.56 15.98 82.63
C GLU A 400 27.13 14.88 83.61
N ARG A 401 27.11 13.61 83.17
CA ARG A 401 26.82 12.45 84.04
C ARG A 401 27.85 12.32 85.17
N ARG A 402 29.14 12.50 84.86
CA ARG A 402 30.23 12.47 85.85
C ARG A 402 30.17 13.66 86.81
N LEU A 403 29.89 14.86 86.33
CA LEU A 403 29.71 16.05 87.17
C LEU A 403 28.50 15.88 88.10
N LYS A 404 27.39 15.29 87.62
CA LYS A 404 26.25 14.91 88.48
C LYS A 404 26.62 13.85 89.52
N GLN A 405 27.54 12.92 89.25
CA GLN A 405 28.04 11.97 90.25
C GLN A 405 29.00 12.58 91.28
N VAL A 406 29.74 13.63 90.92
CA VAL A 406 30.68 14.33 91.81
C VAL A 406 29.98 15.38 92.69
N PHE A 407 28.89 15.99 92.20
CA PHE A 407 28.11 17.01 92.92
C PHE A 407 26.83 16.50 93.60
N VAL A 408 26.53 15.20 93.56
CA VAL A 408 25.52 14.61 94.46
C VAL A 408 26.20 14.29 95.81
N PRO A 409 25.82 14.97 96.90
CA PRO A 409 26.39 14.72 98.22
C PRO A 409 26.12 13.28 98.66
N LYS A 410 27.07 12.67 99.39
CA LYS A 410 26.98 11.33 100.01
C LYS A 410 25.78 11.11 100.98
N PHE A 411 24.85 12.06 101.10
CA PHE A 411 23.69 11.99 101.99
C PHE A 411 22.36 11.65 101.31
N LEU A 412 22.35 11.32 100.01
CA LEU A 412 21.16 10.83 99.29
C LEU A 412 21.47 9.56 98.47
N ARG A 413 21.89 8.50 99.16
CA ARG A 413 21.84 7.12 98.64
C ARG A 413 20.77 6.33 99.36
#